data_AF-A0A1G7XLZ6-F1
#
_entry.id   AF-A0A1G7XLZ6-F1
#
_cell.length_a   1.000
_cell.length_b   1.000
_cell.length_c   1.000
_cell.angle_alpha   90.00
_cell.angle_beta   90.00
_cell.angle_gamma   90.00
#
_symmetry.space_group_name_H-M   'P 1'
#
loop_
_entity.id
_entity.type
_entity.pdbx_description
1 polymer ?
#
loop_
_entity_poly.entity_id
_entity_poly.type
_entity_poly.pdbx_seq_one_letter_code
_entity_poly.pdbx_strand_id
1 'polypeptide(L)' 'MSFSRAEILINKLISNKISEDELAEVLAGISDDERGKMYSDALEIYFNRLLKESRPNGEAGPKD' A
#
# COMPACT_ATOMS: atom_id res chain seq x y z
N MET A 1 12.46 -3.48 11.33
CA MET A 1 11.39 -2.46 11.33
C MET A 1 10.07 -3.19 11.43
N SER A 2 9.24 -2.88 12.41
CA SER A 2 7.86 -3.38 12.47
C SER A 2 7.05 -2.64 11.42
N PHE A 3 6.29 -3.35 10.59
CA PHE A 3 5.30 -2.71 9.71
C PHE A 3 4.24 -2.02 10.59
N SER A 4 3.77 -0.86 10.14
CA SER A 4 2.61 -0.19 10.74
C SER A 4 1.34 -1.01 10.52
N ARG A 5 0.32 -0.80 11.36
CA ARG A 5 -0.99 -1.47 11.21
C ARG A 5 -1.60 -1.24 9.82
N ALA A 6 -1.49 -0.02 9.30
CA ALA A 6 -1.96 0.34 7.96
C ALA A 6 -1.25 -0.48 6.88
N GLU A 7 0.08 -0.60 6.92
CA GLU A 7 0.84 -1.41 5.97
C GLU A 7 0.47 -2.90 6.03
N ILE A 8 0.24 -3.44 7.23
CA ILE A 8 -0.19 -4.83 7.40
C ILE A 8 -1.57 -5.06 6.74
N LEU A 9 -2.51 -4.16 6.98
CA LEU A 9 -3.86 -4.23 6.43
C LEU A 9 -3.88 -4.08 4.90
N ILE A 10 -3.15 -3.11 4.37
CA ILE A 10 -3.02 -2.91 2.92
C ILE A 10 -2.40 -4.15 2.26
N ASN A 11 -1.33 -4.73 2.83
CA ASN A 11 -0.74 -5.97 2.31
C ASN A 11 -1.74 -7.15 2.29
N LYS A 12 -2.57 -7.28 3.34
CA LYS A 12 -3.62 -8.31 3.40
C LYS A 12 -4.71 -8.07 2.36
N LEU A 13 -5.16 -6.82 2.19
CA LEU A 13 -6.16 -6.43 1.20
C LEU A 13 -5.71 -6.82 -0.22
N ILE A 14 -4.51 -6.40 -0.58
CA ILE A 14 -3.90 -6.68 -1.88
C ILE A 14 -3.72 -8.19 -2.12
N SER A 15 -3.34 -8.93 -1.08
CA SER A 15 -3.16 -10.39 -1.16
C SER A 15 -4.49 -11.15 -1.14
N ASN A 16 -5.63 -10.46 -1.09
CA ASN A 16 -6.97 -11.02 -0.93
C ASN A 16 -7.10 -11.94 0.31
N LYS A 17 -6.43 -11.57 1.41
CA LYS A 17 -6.39 -12.29 2.69
C LYS A 17 -6.95 -11.46 3.85
N ILE A 18 -7.60 -10.34 3.56
CA ILE A 18 -8.19 -9.48 4.56
C ILE A 18 -9.50 -10.09 5.08
N SER A 19 -9.75 -10.03 6.38
CA SER A 19 -11.05 -10.42 6.94
C SER A 19 -12.07 -9.29 6.80
N GLU A 20 -13.35 -9.60 7.04
CA GLU A 20 -14.44 -8.61 7.04
C GLU A 20 -14.18 -7.47 8.03
N ASP A 21 -13.82 -7.80 9.28
CA ASP A 21 -13.53 -6.80 10.32
C ASP A 21 -12.34 -5.91 9.94
N GLU A 22 -11.30 -6.50 9.35
CA GLU A 22 -10.11 -5.77 8.91
C GLU A 22 -10.43 -4.86 7.71
N LEU A 23 -11.30 -5.30 6.81
CA LEU A 23 -11.77 -4.47 5.70
C LEU A 23 -12.61 -3.30 6.21
N ALA A 24 -13.49 -3.54 7.18
CA ALA A 24 -14.27 -2.49 7.82
C ALA A 24 -13.37 -1.45 8.51
N GLU A 25 -12.29 -1.89 9.18
CA GLU A 25 -11.27 -1.00 9.77
C GLU A 25 -10.61 -0.11 8.71
N VAL A 26 -10.21 -0.68 7.57
CA VAL A 26 -9.61 0.08 6.47
C VAL A 26 -10.59 1.11 5.91
N LEU A 27 -11.83 0.72 5.63
CA LEU A 27 -12.85 1.62 5.06
C LEU A 27 -13.21 2.76 6.03
N ALA A 28 -13.35 2.45 7.32
CA ALA A 28 -13.59 3.45 8.36
C ALA A 28 -12.40 4.40 8.52
N GLY A 29 -11.17 3.89 8.40
CA GLY A 29 -9.95 4.68 8.52
C GLY A 29 -9.66 5.59 7.32
N ILE A 30 -10.07 5.21 6.11
CA ILE A 30 -9.96 6.06 4.92
C ILE A 30 -10.95 7.24 4.96
N SER A 31 -12.09 7.06 5.64
CA SER A 31 -13.12 8.09 5.76
C SER A 31 -12.84 9.13 6.86
N ASP A 32 -11.68 9.01 7.52
CA ASP A 32 -11.25 9.81 8.66
C ASP A 32 -10.01 10.62 8.27
N ASP A 33 -10.04 11.95 8.43
CA ASP A 33 -9.01 12.85 7.89
C ASP A 33 -7.60 12.62 8.49
N GLU A 34 -7.50 12.20 9.76
CA GLU A 34 -6.20 11.94 10.39
C GLU A 34 -5.66 10.55 10.05
N ARG A 35 -6.54 9.55 10.05
CA ARG A 35 -6.16 8.15 9.74
C ARG A 35 -6.01 7.90 8.24
N GLY A 36 -6.72 8.65 7.41
CA GLY A 36 -6.68 8.55 5.96
C GLY A 36 -5.29 8.77 5.39
N LYS A 37 -4.51 9.67 6.00
CA LYS A 37 -3.11 9.88 5.62
C LYS A 37 -2.26 8.63 5.83
N MET A 38 -2.44 7.90 6.93
CA MET A 38 -1.66 6.68 7.20
C MET A 38 -1.94 5.57 6.17
N TYR A 39 -3.20 5.42 5.75
CA TYR A 39 -3.57 4.47 4.71
C TYR A 39 -3.11 4.91 3.32
N SER A 40 -3.19 6.21 3.02
CA SER A 40 -2.67 6.78 1.78
C SER A 40 -1.16 6.55 1.65
N ASP A 41 -0.39 6.83 2.72
CA ASP A 41 1.06 6.62 2.75
C ASP A 41 1.40 5.13 2.52
N ALA A 42 0.66 4.20 3.13
CA ALA A 42 0.84 2.77 2.94
C ALA A 42 0.54 2.29 1.51
N LEU A 43 -0.52 2.82 0.89
CA LEU A 43 -0.87 2.56 -0.50
C LEU A 43 0.17 3.11 -1.47
N GLU A 44 0.71 4.30 -1.20
CA GLU A 44 1.76 4.90 -2.01
C GLU A 44 3.06 4.08 -1.97
N ILE A 45 3.48 3.61 -0.79
CA ILE A 45 4.64 2.71 -0.66
C ILE A 45 4.45 1.46 -1.50
N TYR A 46 3.27 0.84 -1.43
CA TYR A 46 2.96 -0.34 -2.20
C TYR A 46 2.96 -0.06 -3.71
N PHE A 47 2.32 1.02 -4.15
CA PHE A 47 2.29 1.42 -5.56
C PHE A 47 3.70 1.67 -6.11
N ASN A 48 4.54 2.40 -5.36
CA ASN A 48 5.93 2.64 -5.73
C ASN A 48 6.75 1.34 -5.81
N ARG A 49 6.46 0.37 -4.95
CA ARG A 49 7.06 -0.96 -5.04
C ARG A 49 6.62 -1.69 -6.30
N LEU A 50 5.33 -1.68 -6.63
CA LEU A 50 4.82 -2.26 -7.86
C LEU A 50 5.46 -1.62 -9.09
N LEU A 51 5.59 -0.30 -9.15
CA LEU A 51 6.26 0.39 -10.25
C LEU A 51 7.73 -0.01 -10.41
N LYS A 52 8.41 -0.35 -9.32
CA LYS A 52 9.80 -0.86 -9.36
C LYS A 52 9.83 -2.31 -9.85
N GLU A 53 8.89 -3.14 -9.42
CA GLU A 53 8.78 -4.54 -9.82
C GLU A 53 8.26 -4.71 -11.26
N SER A 54 7.42 -3.78 -11.74
CA SER A 54 6.87 -3.77 -13.10
C SER A 54 7.81 -3.18 -14.13
N ARG A 55 8.89 -2.50 -13.70
CA ARG A 55 9.98 -2.14 -14.60
C ARG A 55 10.74 -3.43 -14.92
N PRO A 56 10.71 -3.92 -16.16
CA PRO A 56 11.53 -5.06 -16.53
C PRO A 56 12.97 -4.70 -16.21
N ASN A 57 13.69 -5.57 -15.50
CA ASN A 57 15.14 -5.46 -15.35
C ASN A 57 15.76 -5.31 -16.75
N GLY A 58 16.12 -4.09 -17.18
CA GLY A 58 16.85 -3.94 -18.43
C GLY A 58 16.79 -2.64 -19.22
N GLU A 59 15.92 -1.67 -18.93
CA GLU A 59 16.04 -0.37 -19.60
C GLU A 59 16.66 0.65 -18.66
N ALA A 60 17.99 0.77 -18.77
CA ALA A 60 18.68 2.01 -18.48
C ALA A 60 17.86 3.13 -19.14
N GLY A 61 17.40 4.09 -18.35
CA GLY A 61 16.73 5.28 -18.89
C GLY A 61 17.60 5.94 -19.97
N PRO A 62 17.01 6.76 -20.86
CA PRO A 62 17.76 7.44 -21.90
C PRO A 62 18.92 8.19 -21.24
N LYS A 63 20.15 7.91 -21.70
CA LYS A 63 21.27 8.79 -21.44
C LYS A 63 21.08 10.01 -22.33
N ASP A 64 20.62 11.11 -21.74
CA ASP A 64 20.82 12.46 -22.25
C ASP A 64 21.25 13.37 -21.08
#